data_AF-A0A7W6D4X9-F1
#
_entry.id   AF-A0A7W6D4X9-F1
#
_cell.length_a   1.000
_cell.length_b   1.000
_cell.length_c   1.000
_cell.angle_alpha   90.00
_cell.angle_beta   90.00
_cell.angle_gamma   90.00
#
_symmetry.space_group_name_H-M   'P 1'
#
loop_
_entity.id
_entity.type
_entity.pdbx_description
1 polymer ?
#
loop_
_entity_poly.entity_id
_entity_poly.type
_entity_poly.pdbx_seq_one_letter_code
_entity_poly.pdbx_strand_id
1 'polypeptide(L)'
;MIRTLSGMIAALVVAGAPAALAAPCVDIALVLAVDGSGSITDDEFAFQKGGIAAALRSAEVRHALEAAGTVALSAVFWGDGEFASQKLEWHVVRSGFGLDAFASEIERTPRNVFGNTDIGSGIWNALDMLADPRICAARTLINLSGDGRETIAPKRRQVASLPVARRRAREMGVTVNALTVSDEVPDLADYFTKSVIVGVGSFVMDVRSVRDFAAAFRKKLVRELSPQTVAAVVGRRRPR
;
A
#
# COMPACT_ATOMS: atom_id res chain seq x y z
N MET A 1 -42.68 67.77 16.87
CA MET A 1 -42.96 66.36 16.49
C MET A 1 -41.65 65.59 16.52
N ILE A 2 -41.39 64.83 17.58
CA ILE A 2 -40.16 64.03 17.76
C ILE A 2 -40.49 62.62 17.27
N ARG A 3 -39.76 62.13 16.25
CA ARG A 3 -39.80 60.74 15.80
C ARG A 3 -38.54 60.03 16.27
N THR A 4 -38.67 59.20 17.28
CA THR A 4 -37.72 58.15 17.63
C THR A 4 -38.00 56.93 16.75
N LEU A 5 -36.97 56.34 16.14
CA LEU A 5 -37.04 54.95 15.66
C LEU A 5 -35.82 54.18 16.20
N SER A 6 -36.14 53.19 17.04
CA SER A 6 -35.25 52.23 17.67
C SER A 6 -34.47 51.40 16.66
N GLY A 7 -33.15 51.35 16.82
CA GLY A 7 -32.30 50.37 16.14
C GLY A 7 -32.32 49.04 16.89
N MET A 8 -32.76 47.97 16.20
CA MET A 8 -32.74 46.60 16.71
C MET A 8 -31.40 45.96 16.32
N ILE A 9 -30.50 45.76 17.27
CA ILE A 9 -29.23 45.06 17.05
C ILE A 9 -29.50 43.56 17.15
N ALA A 10 -29.48 42.86 16.02
CA ALA A 10 -29.52 41.41 15.98
C ALA A 10 -28.13 40.87 16.34
N ALA A 11 -28.01 40.23 17.50
CA ALA A 11 -26.78 39.55 17.91
C ALA A 11 -26.59 38.27 17.07
N LEU A 12 -25.62 38.30 16.17
CA LEU A 12 -25.21 37.15 15.36
C LEU A 12 -24.38 36.20 16.25
N VAL A 13 -25.03 35.15 16.76
CA VAL A 13 -24.32 34.06 17.47
C VAL A 13 -23.60 33.22 16.41
N VAL A 14 -22.30 33.48 16.24
CA VAL A 14 -21.42 32.60 15.45
C VAL A 14 -21.16 31.35 16.29
N ALA A 15 -21.95 30.30 16.05
CA ALA A 15 -21.65 28.97 16.56
C ALA A 15 -20.37 28.46 15.87
N GLY A 16 -19.23 28.59 16.54
CA GLY A 16 -17.98 28.00 16.10
C GLY A 16 -18.14 26.48 16.04
N ALA A 17 -18.10 25.91 14.84
CA ALA A 17 -18.03 24.47 14.67
C ALA A 17 -16.77 23.97 15.42
N PRO A 18 -16.87 22.89 16.20
CA PRO A 18 -15.69 22.32 16.84
C PRO A 18 -14.69 21.95 15.75
N ALA A 19 -13.50 22.55 15.82
CA ALA A 19 -12.38 22.13 14.98
C ALA A 19 -12.17 20.63 15.27
N ALA A 20 -12.49 19.78 14.30
CA ALA A 20 -12.20 18.36 14.42
C ALA A 20 -10.69 18.22 14.60
N LEU A 21 -10.26 17.81 15.79
CA LEU A 21 -8.85 17.48 16.04
C LEU A 21 -8.48 16.42 14.99
N ALA A 22 -7.55 16.76 14.10
CA ALA A 22 -7.05 15.82 13.11
C ALA A 22 -6.58 14.57 13.85
N ALA A 23 -7.09 13.40 13.43
CA ALA A 23 -6.65 12.14 14.01
C ALA A 23 -5.11 12.05 13.92
N PRO A 24 -4.42 11.59 14.97
CA PRO A 24 -2.97 11.46 14.93
C PRO A 24 -2.56 10.57 13.74
N CYS A 25 -1.44 10.93 13.10
CA CYS A 25 -0.86 10.14 12.03
C CYS A 25 -0.59 8.71 12.52
N VAL A 26 -0.83 7.72 11.67
CA VAL A 26 -0.51 6.32 11.96
C VAL A 26 1.01 6.09 11.86
N ASP A 27 1.52 5.04 12.47
CA ASP A 27 2.95 4.73 12.40
C ASP A 27 3.33 4.20 11.01
N ILE A 28 2.47 3.36 10.42
CA ILE A 28 2.66 2.81 9.08
C ILE A 28 1.37 2.89 8.28
N ALA A 29 1.44 3.39 7.05
CA ALA A 29 0.44 3.14 6.01
C ALA A 29 1.00 2.14 4.99
N LEU A 30 0.35 1.00 4.85
CA LEU A 30 0.78 -0.12 4.02
C LEU A 30 -0.31 -0.49 3.01
N VAL A 31 0.01 -0.43 1.72
CA VAL A 31 -0.84 -0.92 0.65
C VAL A 31 -0.33 -2.27 0.15
N LEU A 32 -1.18 -3.29 0.17
CA LEU A 32 -0.92 -4.57 -0.48
C LEU A 32 -1.29 -4.45 -1.98
N ALA A 33 -0.29 -4.37 -2.85
CA ALA A 33 -0.49 -4.29 -4.30
C ALA A 33 -0.34 -5.69 -4.92
N VAL A 34 -1.45 -6.36 -5.19
CA VAL A 34 -1.49 -7.79 -5.55
C VAL A 34 -1.83 -7.96 -7.03
N ASP A 35 -0.97 -8.68 -7.75
CA ASP A 35 -1.19 -9.05 -9.14
C ASP A 35 -2.45 -9.92 -9.29
N GLY A 36 -3.34 -9.49 -10.17
CA GLY A 36 -4.48 -10.23 -10.67
C GLY A 36 -4.60 -10.07 -12.18
N SER A 37 -3.48 -9.92 -12.88
CA SER A 37 -3.40 -9.86 -14.34
C SER A 37 -3.83 -11.18 -14.99
N GLY A 38 -3.86 -11.21 -16.32
CA GLY A 38 -4.36 -12.34 -17.11
C GLY A 38 -3.49 -13.59 -17.05
N SER A 39 -2.24 -13.52 -16.58
CA SER A 39 -1.43 -14.70 -16.27
C SER A 39 -1.93 -15.45 -15.04
N ILE A 40 -2.59 -14.73 -14.11
CA ILE A 40 -3.15 -15.31 -12.89
C ILE A 40 -4.54 -15.89 -13.17
N THR A 41 -4.72 -17.18 -12.91
CA THR A 41 -6.03 -17.85 -12.92
C THR A 41 -6.86 -17.49 -11.68
N ASP A 42 -8.17 -17.73 -11.72
CA ASP A 42 -9.05 -17.45 -10.57
C ASP A 42 -8.70 -18.34 -9.36
N ASP A 43 -8.25 -19.58 -9.59
CA ASP A 43 -7.80 -20.48 -8.52
C ASP A 43 -6.48 -20.00 -7.89
N GLU A 44 -5.53 -19.54 -8.70
CA GLU A 44 -4.29 -18.93 -8.19
C GLU A 44 -4.56 -17.64 -7.44
N PHE A 45 -5.47 -16.80 -7.92
CA PHE A 45 -5.89 -15.59 -7.23
C PHE A 45 -6.56 -15.91 -5.89
N ALA A 46 -7.44 -16.92 -5.86
CA ALA A 46 -8.05 -17.41 -4.63
C ALA A 46 -7.00 -17.95 -3.65
N PHE A 47 -6.03 -18.73 -4.15
CA PHE A 47 -4.92 -19.24 -3.36
C PHE A 47 -4.07 -18.11 -2.76
N GLN A 48 -3.69 -17.12 -3.57
CA GLN A 48 -2.91 -15.97 -3.13
C GLN A 48 -3.62 -15.18 -2.04
N LYS A 49 -4.91 -14.84 -2.23
CA LYS A 49 -5.70 -14.13 -1.21
C LYS A 49 -5.87 -14.95 0.07
N GLY A 50 -6.10 -16.26 -0.04
CA GLY A 50 -6.12 -17.16 1.11
C GLY A 50 -4.78 -17.16 1.86
N GLY A 51 -3.66 -17.16 1.12
CA GLY A 51 -2.32 -17.05 1.68
C GLY A 51 -2.05 -15.71 2.37
N ILE A 52 -2.48 -14.60 1.79
CA ILE A 52 -2.40 -13.26 2.41
C ILE A 52 -3.23 -13.23 3.69
N ALA A 53 -4.47 -13.70 3.66
CA ALA A 53 -5.35 -13.74 4.81
C ALA A 53 -4.77 -14.61 5.93
N ALA A 54 -4.23 -15.79 5.61
CA ALA A 54 -3.55 -16.65 6.57
C ALA A 54 -2.28 -15.99 7.16
N ALA A 55 -1.49 -15.31 6.33
CA ALA A 55 -0.31 -14.57 6.76
C ALA A 55 -0.68 -13.43 7.72
N LEU A 56 -1.71 -12.63 7.40
CA LEU A 56 -2.21 -11.57 8.27
C LEU A 56 -2.65 -12.12 9.63
N ARG A 57 -3.31 -13.29 9.66
CA ARG A 57 -3.79 -13.89 10.91
C ARG A 57 -2.68 -14.54 11.75
N SER A 58 -1.46 -14.67 11.24
CA SER A 58 -0.37 -15.38 11.90
C SER A 58 0.11 -14.66 13.18
N ALA A 59 0.60 -15.44 14.15
CA ALA A 59 1.12 -14.89 15.41
C ALA A 59 2.33 -13.95 15.17
N GLU A 60 3.17 -14.28 14.19
CA GLU A 60 4.36 -13.49 13.85
C GLU A 60 3.99 -12.11 13.28
N VAL A 61 2.97 -12.02 12.42
CA VAL A 61 2.50 -10.74 11.88
C VAL A 61 1.78 -9.93 12.94
N ARG A 62 0.97 -10.57 13.81
CA ARG A 62 0.35 -9.89 14.95
C ARG A 62 1.40 -9.28 15.88
N HIS A 63 2.44 -10.03 16.21
CA HIS A 63 3.54 -9.53 17.03
C HIS A 63 4.30 -8.37 16.35
N ALA A 64 4.54 -8.47 15.04
CA ALA A 64 5.14 -7.37 14.29
C ALA A 64 4.26 -6.10 14.29
N LEU A 65 2.93 -6.26 14.22
CA LEU A 65 1.97 -5.14 14.33
C LEU A 65 1.95 -4.50 15.71
N GLU A 66 2.07 -5.29 16.78
CA GLU A 66 2.20 -4.77 18.15
C GLU A 66 3.42 -3.87 18.27
N ALA A 67 4.57 -4.29 17.72
CA ALA A 67 5.79 -3.49 17.71
C ALA A 67 5.72 -2.27 16.76
N ALA A 68 4.92 -2.36 15.70
CA ALA A 68 4.73 -1.28 14.73
C ALA A 68 3.82 -0.15 15.22
N GLY A 69 2.94 -0.41 16.21
CA GLY A 69 1.98 0.56 16.73
C GLY A 69 0.64 0.55 15.99
N THR A 70 0.26 1.71 15.43
CA THR A 70 -0.96 1.86 14.62
C THR A 70 -0.61 1.73 13.15
N VAL A 71 -1.27 0.80 12.46
CA VAL A 71 -1.03 0.51 11.04
C VAL A 71 -2.32 0.69 10.25
N ALA A 72 -2.31 1.55 9.23
CA ALA A 72 -3.36 1.61 8.22
C ALA A 72 -3.03 0.63 7.09
N LEU A 73 -3.94 -0.30 6.82
CA LEU A 73 -3.84 -1.30 5.77
C LEU A 73 -4.84 -0.99 4.65
N SER A 74 -4.42 -1.17 3.41
CA SER A 74 -5.31 -1.16 2.24
C SER A 74 -4.79 -2.17 1.23
N ALA A 75 -5.58 -2.49 0.20
CA ALA A 75 -5.15 -3.33 -0.89
C ALA A 75 -5.57 -2.76 -2.24
N VAL A 76 -4.73 -2.99 -3.24
CA VAL A 76 -4.98 -2.73 -4.65
C VAL A 76 -4.71 -4.03 -5.39
N PHE A 77 -5.75 -4.57 -6.02
CA PHE A 77 -5.61 -5.65 -6.99
C PHE A 77 -5.49 -5.02 -8.37
N TRP A 78 -4.46 -5.40 -9.12
CA TRP A 78 -4.11 -4.75 -10.38
C TRP A 78 -3.90 -5.77 -11.50
N GLY A 79 -3.98 -5.30 -12.73
CA GLY A 79 -3.79 -6.09 -13.95
C GLY A 79 -3.50 -5.12 -15.08
N ASP A 80 -4.32 -5.12 -16.12
CA ASP A 80 -4.20 -4.18 -17.23
C ASP A 80 -4.43 -2.73 -16.78
N GLY A 81 -3.53 -1.83 -17.19
CA GLY A 81 -3.61 -0.41 -16.87
C GLY A 81 -4.73 0.32 -17.62
N GLU A 82 -5.35 -0.30 -18.62
CA GLU A 82 -6.52 0.26 -19.32
C GLU A 82 -7.80 0.15 -18.49
N PHE A 83 -7.86 -0.78 -17.54
CA PHE A 83 -9.01 -0.99 -16.66
C PHE A 83 -8.75 -0.45 -15.24
N ALA A 84 -9.83 -0.20 -14.51
CA ALA A 84 -9.72 0.25 -13.13
C ALA A 84 -9.18 -0.87 -12.24
N SER A 85 -8.19 -0.55 -11.41
CA SER A 85 -7.76 -1.44 -10.33
C SER A 85 -8.86 -1.57 -9.27
N GLN A 86 -8.99 -2.75 -8.68
CA GLN A 86 -9.89 -3.00 -7.57
C GLN A 86 -9.20 -2.61 -6.26
N LYS A 87 -9.88 -1.83 -5.42
CA LYS A 87 -9.29 -1.25 -4.19
C LYS A 87 -10.13 -1.66 -2.98
N LEU A 88 -9.46 -1.97 -1.88
CA LEU A 88 -10.09 -2.07 -0.57
C LEU A 88 -9.81 -0.79 0.21
N GLU A 89 -10.84 -0.29 0.89
CA GLU A 89 -10.73 0.93 1.71
C GLU A 89 -9.72 0.75 2.85
N TRP A 90 -9.31 1.88 3.43
CA TRP A 90 -8.37 1.87 4.54
C TRP A 90 -8.94 1.19 5.79
N HIS A 91 -8.19 0.24 6.34
CA HIS A 91 -8.47 -0.44 7.58
C HIS A 91 -7.40 -0.11 8.62
N VAL A 92 -7.77 0.58 9.70
CA VAL A 92 -6.83 0.97 10.75
C VAL A 92 -6.77 -0.10 11.83
N VAL A 93 -5.60 -0.74 11.95
CA VAL A 93 -5.29 -1.76 12.96
C VAL A 93 -4.48 -1.12 14.07
N ARG A 94 -4.90 -1.30 15.33
CA ARG A 94 -4.18 -0.81 16.51
C ARG A 94 -3.69 -1.99 17.33
N SER A 95 -2.37 -2.15 17.46
CA SER A 95 -1.77 -3.23 18.25
C SER A 95 -2.36 -4.61 17.92
N GLY A 96 -2.54 -4.89 16.63
CA GLY A 96 -3.12 -6.15 16.12
C GLY A 96 -4.66 -6.28 16.16
N PHE A 97 -5.37 -5.39 16.85
CA PHE A 97 -6.84 -5.41 16.87
C PHE A 97 -7.45 -4.90 15.55
N GLY A 98 -8.41 -5.64 15.00
CA GLY A 98 -9.07 -5.34 13.72
C GLY A 98 -8.50 -6.09 12.50
N LEU A 99 -7.32 -6.72 12.65
CA LEU A 99 -6.64 -7.41 11.55
C LEU A 99 -7.46 -8.54 10.91
N ASP A 100 -8.27 -9.25 11.69
CA ASP A 100 -9.11 -10.35 11.19
C ASP A 100 -10.20 -9.87 10.23
N ALA A 101 -10.73 -8.65 10.42
CA ALA A 101 -11.72 -8.08 9.52
C ALA A 101 -11.11 -7.79 8.15
N PHE A 102 -9.93 -7.15 8.12
CA PHE A 102 -9.19 -6.90 6.88
C PHE A 102 -8.77 -8.20 6.18
N ALA A 103 -8.26 -9.19 6.92
CA ALA A 103 -7.92 -10.51 6.36
C ALA A 103 -9.14 -11.18 5.72
N SER A 104 -10.31 -11.10 6.36
CA SER A 104 -11.57 -11.66 5.84
C SER A 104 -12.12 -10.89 4.64
N GLU A 105 -11.80 -9.61 4.51
CA GLU A 105 -12.14 -8.80 3.33
C GLU A 105 -11.28 -9.20 2.13
N ILE A 106 -9.95 -9.31 2.31
CA ILE A 106 -9.03 -9.84 1.30
C ILE A 106 -9.50 -11.21 0.81
N GLU A 107 -9.77 -12.13 1.73
CA GLU A 107 -10.16 -13.50 1.41
C GLU A 107 -11.42 -13.57 0.54
N ARG A 108 -12.43 -12.75 0.84
CA ARG A 108 -13.72 -12.71 0.11
C ARG A 108 -13.70 -11.87 -1.15
N THR A 109 -12.63 -11.13 -1.42
CA THR A 109 -12.55 -10.24 -2.58
C THR A 109 -12.57 -11.05 -3.89
N PRO A 110 -13.55 -10.88 -4.79
CA PRO A 110 -13.55 -11.56 -6.08
C PRO A 110 -12.49 -10.96 -7.01
N ARG A 111 -12.03 -11.73 -8.01
CA ARG A 111 -11.12 -11.20 -9.04
C ARG A 111 -11.90 -10.36 -10.05
N ASN A 112 -11.76 -9.04 -9.98
CA ASN A 112 -12.37 -8.12 -10.94
C ASN A 112 -11.32 -7.36 -11.78
N VAL A 113 -10.12 -7.95 -11.90
CA VAL A 113 -9.00 -7.46 -12.70
C VAL A 113 -8.51 -8.56 -13.64
N PHE A 114 -7.96 -8.18 -14.78
CA PHE A 114 -7.62 -9.08 -15.88
C PHE A 114 -6.64 -8.38 -16.83
N GLY A 115 -6.25 -9.06 -17.92
CA GLY A 115 -5.49 -8.48 -19.02
C GLY A 115 -3.98 -8.45 -18.77
N ASN A 116 -3.30 -7.37 -19.13
CA ASN A 116 -1.84 -7.31 -19.09
C ASN A 116 -1.26 -7.21 -17.66
N THR A 117 0.04 -7.47 -17.52
CA THR A 117 0.79 -7.25 -16.29
C THR A 117 1.36 -5.82 -16.27
N ASP A 118 0.56 -4.83 -15.89
CA ASP A 118 0.97 -3.42 -15.86
C ASP A 118 1.36 -2.96 -14.43
N ILE A 119 2.53 -3.42 -13.99
CA ILE A 119 3.10 -3.17 -12.65
C ILE A 119 3.15 -1.67 -12.33
N GLY A 120 3.54 -0.83 -13.29
CA GLY A 120 3.57 0.62 -13.15
C GLY A 120 2.22 1.22 -12.78
N SER A 121 1.15 0.73 -13.41
CA SER A 121 -0.23 1.14 -13.09
C SER A 121 -0.65 0.63 -11.71
N GLY A 122 -0.25 -0.59 -11.32
CA GLY A 122 -0.49 -1.11 -9.97
C GLY A 122 0.18 -0.27 -8.87
N ILE A 123 1.46 0.06 -9.04
CA ILE A 123 2.19 0.95 -8.12
C ILE A 123 1.54 2.33 -8.09
N TRP A 124 1.17 2.90 -9.25
CA TRP A 124 0.54 4.22 -9.30
C TRP A 124 -0.77 4.26 -8.50
N ASN A 125 -1.62 3.25 -8.65
CA ASN A 125 -2.87 3.17 -7.90
C ASN A 125 -2.64 3.03 -6.38
N ALA A 126 -1.61 2.30 -5.96
CA ALA A 126 -1.20 2.22 -4.56
C ALA A 126 -0.65 3.56 -4.04
N LEU A 127 0.10 4.30 -4.87
CA LEU A 127 0.55 5.66 -4.53
C LEU A 127 -0.61 6.64 -4.42
N ASP A 128 -1.66 6.51 -5.24
CA ASP A 128 -2.87 7.33 -5.11
C ASP A 128 -3.59 7.08 -3.77
N MET A 129 -3.67 5.82 -3.32
CA MET A 129 -4.18 5.50 -1.98
C MET A 129 -3.37 6.21 -0.88
N LEU A 130 -2.03 6.18 -0.99
CA LEU A 130 -1.11 6.79 -0.03
C LEU A 130 -1.07 8.32 -0.11
N ALA A 131 -1.53 8.91 -1.20
CA ALA A 131 -1.63 10.36 -1.38
C ALA A 131 -2.97 10.94 -0.88
N ASP A 132 -3.90 10.09 -0.41
CA ASP A 132 -5.16 10.53 0.17
C ASP A 132 -4.90 11.46 1.37
N PRO A 133 -5.38 12.71 1.37
CA PRO A 133 -5.14 13.67 2.45
C PRO A 133 -5.73 13.23 3.80
N ARG A 134 -6.62 12.22 3.81
CA ARG A 134 -7.16 11.62 5.03
C ARG A 134 -6.18 10.66 5.70
N ILE A 135 -5.11 10.26 5.01
CA ILE A 135 -4.07 9.37 5.53
C ILE A 135 -2.81 10.18 5.81
N CYS A 136 -2.44 10.23 7.10
CA CYS A 136 -1.13 10.68 7.53
C CYS A 136 -0.39 9.51 8.17
N ALA A 137 0.85 9.25 7.75
CA ALA A 137 1.66 8.16 8.29
C ALA A 137 3.14 8.54 8.44
N ALA A 138 3.82 8.01 9.46
CA ALA A 138 5.26 8.20 9.64
C ALA A 138 6.10 7.40 8.63
N ARG A 139 5.63 6.21 8.25
CA ARG A 139 6.20 5.37 7.19
C ARG A 139 5.12 4.96 6.19
N THR A 140 5.44 5.03 4.90
CA THR A 140 4.55 4.62 3.81
C THR A 140 5.18 3.51 2.99
N LEU A 141 4.44 2.42 2.80
CA LEU A 141 4.92 1.18 2.22
C LEU A 141 3.96 0.67 1.14
N ILE A 142 4.53 0.12 0.07
CA ILE A 142 3.82 -0.72 -0.90
C ILE A 142 4.42 -2.11 -0.81
N ASN A 143 3.59 -3.08 -0.43
CA ASN A 143 3.90 -4.51 -0.52
C ASN A 143 3.35 -5.02 -1.85
N LEU A 144 4.22 -5.08 -2.86
CA LEU A 144 3.89 -5.57 -4.19
C LEU A 144 4.12 -7.09 -4.28
N SER A 145 3.20 -7.82 -4.91
CA SER A 145 3.42 -9.20 -5.35
C SER A 145 3.01 -9.40 -6.81
N GLY A 146 3.74 -10.24 -7.55
CA GLY A 146 3.42 -10.58 -8.94
C GLY A 146 4.28 -11.71 -9.52
N ASP A 147 3.86 -12.24 -10.67
CA ASP A 147 4.45 -13.40 -11.37
C ASP A 147 5.10 -13.03 -12.71
N GLY A 148 4.88 -11.80 -13.20
CA GLY A 148 5.28 -11.37 -14.52
C GLY A 148 6.15 -10.12 -14.56
N ARG A 149 6.77 -9.88 -15.72
CA ARG A 149 7.42 -8.60 -16.03
C ARG A 149 6.36 -7.60 -16.51
N GLU A 150 6.65 -6.30 -16.38
CA GLU A 150 5.82 -5.25 -16.98
C GLU A 150 5.59 -5.56 -18.47
N THR A 151 4.34 -5.52 -18.90
CA THR A 151 4.02 -5.75 -20.31
C THR A 151 4.40 -4.53 -21.14
N ILE A 152 5.32 -4.71 -22.10
CA ILE A 152 5.79 -3.62 -22.98
C ILE A 152 5.02 -3.68 -24.31
N ALA A 153 4.22 -2.66 -24.62
CA ALA A 153 3.61 -2.53 -25.94
C ALA A 153 3.45 -1.07 -26.39
N PRO A 154 3.72 -0.76 -27.67
CA PRO A 154 3.94 0.62 -28.15
C PRO A 154 2.70 1.51 -28.28
N LYS A 155 1.47 1.02 -28.00
CA LYS A 155 0.22 1.79 -28.21
C LYS A 155 -0.83 1.54 -27.12
N ARG A 156 -0.43 1.43 -25.84
CA ARG A 156 -1.36 1.11 -24.74
C ARG A 156 -1.64 2.27 -23.83
N ARG A 157 -2.87 2.33 -23.31
CA ARG A 157 -3.30 3.38 -22.38
C ARG A 157 -3.03 2.93 -20.94
N GLN A 158 -1.78 3.04 -20.51
CA GLN A 158 -1.42 2.80 -19.12
C GLN A 158 -1.76 4.01 -18.24
N VAL A 159 -2.10 3.78 -16.96
CA VAL A 159 -2.20 4.86 -15.97
C VAL A 159 -0.84 5.52 -15.79
N ALA A 160 0.22 4.71 -15.62
CA ALA A 160 1.60 5.16 -15.60
C ALA A 160 2.54 4.02 -15.99
N SER A 161 3.60 4.36 -16.73
CA SER A 161 4.68 3.40 -16.97
C SER A 161 5.46 3.11 -15.69
N LEU A 162 6.05 1.93 -15.59
CA LEU A 162 6.85 1.52 -14.43
C LEU A 162 7.93 2.54 -14.01
N PRO A 163 8.76 3.11 -14.92
CA PRO A 163 9.74 4.13 -14.52
C PRO A 163 9.11 5.41 -13.94
N VAL A 164 7.91 5.79 -14.41
CA VAL A 164 7.18 6.97 -13.93
C VAL A 164 6.62 6.72 -12.53
N ALA A 165 5.97 5.57 -12.31
CA ALA A 165 5.45 5.18 -11.00
C ALA A 165 6.58 5.04 -9.97
N ARG A 166 7.70 4.42 -10.36
CA ARG A 166 8.88 4.27 -9.50
C ARG A 166 9.51 5.61 -9.12
N ARG A 167 9.54 6.58 -10.04
CA ARG A 167 9.99 7.95 -9.74
C ARG A 167 9.06 8.62 -8.74
N ARG A 168 7.74 8.55 -8.95
CA ARG A 168 6.75 9.12 -8.03
C ARG A 168 6.87 8.52 -6.62
N ALA A 169 7.03 7.20 -6.50
CA ALA A 169 7.24 6.56 -5.20
C ALA A 169 8.46 7.13 -4.46
N ARG A 170 9.56 7.38 -5.18
CA ARG A 170 10.76 8.01 -4.61
C ARG A 170 10.50 9.45 -4.16
N GLU A 171 9.83 10.25 -4.99
CA GLU A 171 9.49 11.64 -4.69
C GLU A 171 8.56 11.74 -3.46
N MET A 172 7.68 10.76 -3.27
CA MET A 172 6.79 10.65 -2.12
C MET A 172 7.46 10.02 -0.88
N GLY A 173 8.71 9.55 -0.96
CA GLY A 173 9.38 8.84 0.13
C GLY A 173 8.79 7.46 0.44
N VAL A 174 7.98 6.89 -0.46
CA VAL A 174 7.34 5.58 -0.31
C VAL A 174 8.34 4.47 -0.61
N THR A 175 8.37 3.44 0.24
CA THR A 175 9.18 2.23 -0.01
C THR A 175 8.33 1.16 -0.69
N VAL A 176 8.80 0.67 -1.84
CA VAL A 176 8.17 -0.43 -2.59
C VAL A 176 9.01 -1.69 -2.42
N ASN A 177 8.43 -2.71 -1.79
CA ASN A 177 9.04 -4.03 -1.59
C ASN A 177 8.28 -5.07 -2.39
N ALA A 178 8.97 -6.08 -2.90
CA ALA A 178 8.37 -7.07 -3.80
C ALA A 178 8.44 -8.51 -3.29
N LEU A 179 7.41 -9.29 -3.63
CA LEU A 179 7.42 -10.75 -3.59
C LEU A 179 7.17 -11.24 -5.02
N THR A 180 8.15 -11.95 -5.60
CA THR A 180 8.02 -12.56 -6.92
C THR A 180 7.63 -14.02 -6.81
N VAL A 181 6.73 -14.46 -7.69
CA VAL A 181 6.49 -15.89 -7.96
C VAL A 181 7.16 -16.21 -9.30
N SER A 182 8.32 -16.84 -9.24
CA SER A 182 9.24 -16.98 -10.39
C SER A 182 9.31 -18.42 -10.93
N ASP A 183 8.20 -19.16 -10.88
CA ASP A 183 8.10 -20.50 -11.46
C ASP A 183 8.09 -20.48 -12.99
N GLU A 184 7.44 -19.49 -13.61
CA GLU A 184 7.34 -19.38 -15.07
C GLU A 184 8.35 -18.40 -15.70
N VAL A 185 8.74 -17.34 -14.99
CA VAL A 185 9.58 -16.27 -15.53
C VAL A 185 11.00 -16.30 -14.95
N PRO A 186 12.02 -16.62 -15.76
CA PRO A 186 13.41 -16.57 -15.31
C PRO A 186 13.87 -15.16 -14.92
N ASP A 187 14.75 -15.10 -13.92
CA ASP A 187 15.39 -13.88 -13.43
C ASP A 187 14.39 -12.77 -13.04
N LEU A 188 13.17 -13.15 -12.65
CA LEU A 188 12.12 -12.21 -12.30
C LEU A 188 12.49 -11.41 -11.04
N ALA A 189 13.03 -12.06 -10.00
CA ALA A 189 13.51 -11.37 -8.80
C ALA A 189 14.58 -10.32 -9.12
N ASP A 190 15.48 -10.63 -10.07
CA ASP A 190 16.52 -9.73 -10.57
C ASP A 190 15.93 -8.52 -11.30
N TYR A 191 14.90 -8.75 -12.12
CA TYR A 191 14.13 -7.69 -12.77
C TYR A 191 13.43 -6.79 -11.76
N PHE A 192 12.74 -7.36 -10.76
CA PHE A 192 12.07 -6.59 -9.71
C PHE A 192 13.08 -5.76 -8.89
N THR A 193 14.26 -6.33 -8.61
CA THR A 193 15.36 -5.64 -7.91
C THR A 193 15.83 -4.40 -8.68
N LYS A 194 16.01 -4.53 -10.01
CA LYS A 194 16.57 -3.45 -10.85
C LYS A 194 15.52 -2.39 -11.21
N SER A 195 14.30 -2.83 -11.52
CA SER A 195 13.31 -2.03 -12.24
C SER A 195 12.08 -1.66 -11.42
N VAL A 196 11.76 -2.40 -10.35
CA VAL A 196 10.48 -2.26 -9.63
C VAL A 196 10.68 -1.64 -8.25
N ILE A 197 11.45 -2.27 -7.37
CA ILE A 197 11.60 -1.81 -5.99
C ILE A 197 12.30 -0.45 -5.89
N VAL A 198 11.96 0.31 -4.85
CA VAL A 198 12.51 1.65 -4.59
C VAL A 198 12.30 2.01 -3.12
N GLY A 199 13.11 2.93 -2.60
CA GLY A 199 13.09 3.33 -1.19
C GLY A 199 14.28 2.76 -0.42
N VAL A 200 14.59 3.37 0.73
CA VAL A 200 15.71 2.94 1.57
C VAL A 200 15.35 1.60 2.21
N GLY A 201 16.29 0.64 2.13
CA GLY A 201 16.08 -0.70 2.69
C GLY A 201 15.05 -1.54 1.93
N SER A 202 14.68 -1.15 0.70
CA SER A 202 13.77 -1.93 -0.12
C SER A 202 14.37 -3.28 -0.50
N PHE A 203 13.51 -4.27 -0.70
CA PHE A 203 13.94 -5.64 -0.97
C PHE A 203 12.97 -6.41 -1.86
N VAL A 204 13.49 -7.48 -2.46
CA VAL A 204 12.71 -8.53 -3.15
C VAL A 204 12.82 -9.81 -2.34
N MET A 205 11.70 -10.49 -2.16
CA MET A 205 11.64 -11.91 -1.78
C MET A 205 11.16 -12.70 -2.99
N ASP A 206 11.62 -13.93 -3.12
CA ASP A 206 11.31 -14.78 -4.27
C ASP A 206 10.82 -16.15 -3.82
N VAL A 207 9.80 -16.67 -4.49
CA VAL A 207 9.33 -18.05 -4.36
C VAL A 207 9.23 -18.68 -5.73
N ARG A 208 9.49 -20.00 -5.80
CA ARG A 208 9.39 -20.79 -7.04
C ARG A 208 8.16 -21.69 -7.07
N SER A 209 7.21 -21.43 -6.19
CA SER A 209 5.93 -22.12 -6.15
C SER A 209 4.91 -21.24 -5.46
N VAL A 210 3.71 -21.19 -6.04
CA VAL A 210 2.55 -20.57 -5.40
C VAL A 210 2.29 -21.17 -4.01
N ARG A 211 2.64 -22.44 -3.76
CA ARG A 211 2.45 -23.10 -2.45
C ARG A 211 3.27 -22.47 -1.33
N ASP A 212 4.43 -21.90 -1.65
CA ASP A 212 5.30 -21.21 -0.69
C ASP A 212 4.90 -19.76 -0.46
N PHE A 213 3.96 -19.24 -1.26
CA PHE A 213 3.53 -17.84 -1.24
C PHE A 213 3.09 -17.39 0.15
N ALA A 214 2.23 -18.14 0.83
CA ALA A 214 1.72 -17.76 2.16
C ALA A 214 2.86 -17.61 3.19
N ALA A 215 3.82 -18.54 3.19
CA ALA A 215 4.95 -18.50 4.10
C ALA A 215 5.90 -17.34 3.78
N ALA A 216 6.13 -17.06 2.51
CA ALA A 216 6.95 -15.92 2.08
C ALA A 216 6.27 -14.58 2.33
N PHE A 217 4.97 -14.45 2.05
CA PHE A 217 4.18 -13.25 2.30
C PHE A 217 4.14 -12.91 3.79
N ARG A 218 3.99 -13.92 4.66
CA ARG A 218 4.14 -13.75 6.12
C ARG A 218 5.51 -13.18 6.49
N LYS A 219 6.60 -13.77 6.01
CA LYS A 219 7.97 -13.27 6.28
C LYS A 219 8.16 -11.84 5.77
N LYS A 220 7.58 -11.52 4.61
CA LYS A 220 7.60 -10.18 4.03
C LYS A 220 6.88 -9.16 4.90
N LEU A 221 5.66 -9.45 5.33
CA LEU A 221 4.89 -8.60 6.25
C LEU A 221 5.65 -8.35 7.56
N VAL A 222 6.21 -9.40 8.16
CA VAL A 222 7.01 -9.26 9.39
C VAL A 222 8.19 -8.30 9.15
N ARG A 223 8.92 -8.46 8.04
CA ARG A 223 10.06 -7.59 7.71
C ARG A 223 9.66 -6.14 7.45
N GLU A 224 8.50 -5.92 6.83
CA GLU A 224 7.97 -4.58 6.52
C GLU A 224 7.49 -3.84 7.77
N LEU A 225 6.81 -4.56 8.65
CA LEU A 225 6.20 -4.00 9.87
C LEU A 225 7.22 -3.83 10.99
N SER A 226 8.30 -4.62 10.99
CA SER A 226 9.34 -4.51 12.00
C SER A 226 10.01 -3.11 12.01
N PRO A 227 10.45 -2.63 13.19
CA PRO A 227 11.24 -1.41 13.28
C PRO A 227 12.51 -1.51 12.43
N GLN A 228 12.76 -0.50 11.59
CA GLN A 228 14.03 -0.41 10.89
C GLN A 228 15.03 0.33 11.78
N THR A 229 16.11 -0.35 12.18
CA THR A 229 17.22 0.30 12.88
C THR A 229 17.98 1.15 11.87
N VAL A 230 17.63 2.43 11.74
CA VAL A 230 18.44 3.37 10.96
C VAL A 230 19.68 3.69 11.80
N ALA A 231 20.83 3.13 11.42
CA ALA A 231 22.10 3.61 11.94
C ALA A 231 22.29 5.06 11.46
N ALA A 232 21.96 6.01 12.33
CA ALA A 232 22.16 7.42 12.04
C ALA A 232 23.67 7.69 11.89
N VAL A 233 24.15 7.88 10.66
CA VAL A 233 25.45 8.51 10.44
C VAL A 233 25.28 9.98 10.80
N VAL A 234 25.56 10.30 12.06
CA VAL A 234 25.62 11.67 12.57
C VAL A 234 26.83 12.36 11.93
N GLY A 235 26.62 12.94 10.76
CA GLY A 235 27.54 13.89 10.14
C GLY A 235 27.49 15.21 10.93
N ARG A 236 28.37 15.35 11.93
CA ARG A 236 28.65 16.63 12.58
C ARG A 236 29.11 17.65 11.52
N ARG A 237 28.23 18.59 11.13
CA ARG A 237 28.65 19.88 10.56
C ARG A 237 28.75 20.90 11.68
N ARG A 238 29.98 21.34 11.97
CA ARG A 238 30.23 22.54 12.79
C ARG A 238 29.82 23.79 12.01
N PRO A 239 29.22 24.80 12.65
CA PRO A 239 28.99 26.09 12.03
C PRO A 239 30.31 26.85 11.85
N ARG A 240 30.43 27.58 10.75
CA ARG A 240 31.29 28.76 10.62
C ARG A 240 30.38 29.97 10.55
#